data_AF-A0A6C0AWD1-F1
#
_entry.id   AF-A0A6C0AWD1-F1
#
_cell.length_a   1.000
_cell.length_b   1.000
_cell.length_c   1.000
_cell.angle_alpha   90.00
_cell.angle_beta   90.00
_cell.angle_gamma   90.00
#
_symmetry.space_group_name_H-M   'P 1'
#
loop_
_entity.id
_entity.type
_entity.pdbx_description
1 polymer ?
#
loop_
_entity_poly.entity_id
_entity_poly.type
_entity_poly.pdbx_seq_one_letter_code
_entity_poly.pdbx_strand_id
1 'polypeptide(L)'
;MRQQKELDVNIANIEERVNNIKTIVTELTSELKILKKKISKRVKRTKKETIRNIAPELALFMNQTDPRASRESVIRFISKYVKTQNLQNQNNKSTFVIDNTLSNLLRLDEGGEITFLAINKHISHLFY
;
A
#
# COMPACT_ATOMS: atom_id res chain seq x y z
N MET A 1 -54.54 -31.55 28.78
CA MET A 1 -53.88 -32.13 27.58
C MET A 1 -53.77 -31.17 26.40
N ARG A 2 -54.83 -30.47 25.95
CA ARG A 2 -54.74 -29.55 24.78
C ARG A 2 -53.85 -28.32 25.00
N GLN A 3 -53.98 -27.63 26.13
CA GLN A 3 -53.18 -26.44 26.46
C GLN A 3 -51.68 -26.72 26.61
N GLN A 4 -51.32 -27.91 27.13
CA GLN A 4 -49.92 -28.29 27.29
C GLN A 4 -49.24 -28.54 25.94
N LYS A 5 -49.95 -29.18 25.00
CA LYS A 5 -49.50 -29.38 23.63
C LYS A 5 -49.28 -28.05 22.88
N GLU A 6 -50.11 -27.05 23.14
CA GLU A 6 -49.99 -25.71 22.55
C GLU A 6 -48.78 -24.94 23.12
N LEU A 7 -48.52 -25.06 24.42
CA LEU A 7 -47.33 -24.51 25.05
C LEU A 7 -46.04 -25.14 24.50
N ASP A 8 -46.02 -26.46 24.32
CA ASP A 8 -44.86 -27.17 23.77
C ASP A 8 -44.53 -26.72 22.34
N VAL A 9 -45.56 -26.51 21.50
CA VAL A 9 -45.39 -25.98 20.13
C VAL A 9 -44.85 -24.56 20.15
N ASN A 10 -45.35 -23.71 21.05
CA ASN A 10 -44.86 -22.33 21.19
C ASN A 10 -43.41 -22.28 21.67
N ILE A 11 -43.02 -23.15 22.60
CA ILE A 11 -41.63 -23.27 23.08
C ILE A 11 -40.71 -23.70 21.93
N ALA A 12 -41.08 -24.75 21.18
CA ALA A 12 -40.28 -25.22 20.04
C ALA A 12 -40.07 -24.12 18.98
N ASN A 13 -41.12 -23.34 18.69
CA ASN A 13 -41.03 -22.22 17.76
C ASN A 13 -40.11 -21.10 18.29
N ILE A 14 -40.13 -20.82 19.60
CA ILE A 14 -39.23 -19.86 20.22
C ILE A 14 -37.78 -20.36 20.17
N GLU A 15 -37.52 -21.64 20.44
CA GLU A 15 -36.19 -22.24 20.36
C GLU A 15 -35.62 -22.17 18.94
N GLU A 16 -36.44 -22.45 17.93
CA GLU A 16 -36.06 -22.31 16.52
C GLU A 16 -35.68 -20.86 16.18
N ARG A 17 -36.50 -19.89 16.61
CA ARG A 17 -36.22 -18.46 16.41
C ARG A 17 -34.92 -18.04 17.11
N VAL A 18 -34.64 -18.54 18.31
CA VAL A 18 -33.39 -18.28 19.04
C VAL A 18 -32.19 -18.84 18.28
N ASN A 19 -32.30 -20.04 17.70
CA ASN A 19 -31.22 -20.61 16.91
C ASN A 19 -30.97 -19.83 15.62
N ASN A 20 -32.02 -19.38 14.94
CA ASN A 20 -31.90 -18.53 13.76
C ASN A 20 -31.21 -17.20 14.09
N ILE A 21 -31.55 -16.57 15.22
CA ILE A 21 -30.89 -15.34 15.68
C ILE A 21 -29.40 -15.60 15.95
N LYS A 22 -29.03 -16.72 16.58
CA LYS A 22 -27.62 -17.07 16.80
C LYS A 22 -26.85 -17.16 15.48
N THR A 23 -27.42 -17.80 14.47
CA THR A 23 -26.80 -17.90 13.13
C THR A 23 -26.59 -16.51 12.53
N ILE A 24 -27.61 -15.65 12.53
CA ILE A 24 -27.52 -14.27 12.02
C ILE A 24 -26.44 -13.48 12.77
N VAL A 25 -26.35 -13.60 14.10
CA VAL A 25 -25.31 -12.94 14.90
C VAL A 25 -23.91 -13.40 14.47
N THR A 26 -23.71 -14.69 14.21
CA THR A 26 -22.40 -15.20 13.76
C THR A 26 -22.01 -14.72 12.37
N GLU A 27 -22.97 -14.63 11.44
CA GLU A 27 -22.78 -14.09 10.09
C GLU A 27 -22.42 -12.61 10.15
N LEU A 28 -23.22 -11.78 10.84
CA LEU A 28 -22.96 -10.36 11.00
C LEU A 28 -21.59 -10.10 11.68
N THR A 29 -21.22 -10.91 12.67
CA THR A 29 -19.91 -10.79 13.33
C THR A 29 -18.76 -11.08 12.35
N SER A 30 -18.93 -12.06 11.47
CA SER A 30 -17.96 -12.42 10.44
C SER A 30 -17.83 -11.32 9.39
N GLU A 31 -18.94 -10.78 8.91
CA GLU A 31 -18.98 -9.65 7.98
C GLU A 31 -18.31 -8.40 8.57
N LEU A 32 -18.61 -8.06 9.82
CA LEU A 32 -17.97 -6.95 10.54
C LEU A 32 -16.45 -7.14 10.62
N LYS A 33 -15.98 -8.36 10.89
CA LYS A 33 -14.53 -8.67 10.93
C LYS A 33 -13.88 -8.48 9.56
N ILE A 34 -14.54 -8.93 8.48
CA ILE A 34 -14.06 -8.75 7.10
C ILE A 34 -14.00 -7.27 6.74
N LEU A 35 -15.06 -6.50 7.03
CA LEU A 35 -15.12 -5.07 6.77
C LEU A 35 -14.07 -4.29 7.55
N LYS A 36 -13.90 -4.55 8.86
CA LYS A 36 -12.83 -3.96 9.68
C LYS A 36 -11.44 -4.24 9.09
N LYS A 37 -11.19 -5.46 8.60
CA LYS A 37 -9.92 -5.83 7.94
C LYS A 37 -9.71 -5.09 6.61
N LYS A 38 -10.77 -4.93 5.80
CA LYS A 38 -10.72 -4.15 4.54
C LYS A 38 -10.44 -2.67 4.83
N ILE A 39 -11.10 -2.08 5.83
CA ILE A 39 -10.87 -0.69 6.27
C ILE A 39 -9.42 -0.52 6.75
N SER A 40 -8.93 -1.39 7.63
CA SER A 40 -7.53 -1.33 8.11
C SER A 40 -6.51 -1.37 6.97
N LYS A 41 -6.73 -2.23 5.96
CA LYS A 41 -5.88 -2.28 4.76
C LYS A 41 -5.96 -0.99 3.94
N ARG A 42 -7.14 -0.37 3.81
CA ARG A 42 -7.32 0.91 3.11
C ARG A 42 -6.67 2.07 3.86
N VAL A 43 -6.85 2.14 5.19
CA VAL A 43 -6.22 3.15 6.05
C VAL A 43 -4.69 3.07 6.00
N LYS A 44 -4.12 1.85 5.98
CA LYS A 44 -2.68 1.65 5.77
C LYS A 44 -2.20 2.14 4.40
N ARG A 45 -3.03 2.01 3.36
CA ARG A 45 -2.75 2.57 2.02
C ARG A 45 -2.89 4.10 1.97
N THR A 46 -3.64 4.70 2.88
CA THR A 46 -3.81 6.16 3.01
C THR A 46 -2.97 6.76 4.14
N LYS A 47 -1.93 6.08 4.63
CA LYS A 47 -0.97 6.70 5.55
C LYS A 47 -0.36 7.88 4.79
N LYS A 48 -0.80 9.10 5.15
CA LYS A 48 -0.49 10.36 4.48
C LYS A 48 1.01 10.40 4.23
N GLU A 49 1.40 10.33 2.96
CA GLU A 49 2.81 10.41 2.58
C GLU A 49 3.37 11.72 3.16
N THR A 50 4.42 11.63 3.95
CA THR A 50 5.07 12.81 4.54
C THR A 50 5.78 13.56 3.42
N ILE A 51 5.13 14.60 2.90
CA ILE A 51 5.70 15.52 1.93
C ILE A 51 6.77 16.34 2.63
N ARG A 52 7.96 16.40 2.04
CA ARG A 52 9.11 17.18 2.52
C ARG A 52 9.67 18.03 1.39
N ASN A 53 10.44 19.05 1.75
CA ASN A 53 11.15 19.82 0.75
C ASN A 53 12.25 18.93 0.13
N ILE A 54 12.50 19.13 -1.16
CA ILE A 54 13.51 18.39 -1.92
C ILE A 54 14.55 19.34 -2.51
N ALA A 55 15.73 18.80 -2.78
CA ALA A 55 16.80 19.51 -3.46
C ALA A 55 16.34 19.98 -4.86
N PRO A 56 16.80 21.15 -5.35
CA PRO A 56 16.42 21.68 -6.66
C PRO A 56 16.71 20.71 -7.82
N GLU A 57 17.83 19.99 -7.75
CA GLU A 57 18.20 18.97 -8.74
C GLU A 57 17.17 17.84 -8.85
N LEU A 58 16.57 17.43 -7.72
CA LEU A 58 15.53 16.42 -7.70
C LEU A 58 14.20 16.96 -8.24
N ALA A 59 13.86 18.22 -7.94
CA ALA A 59 12.67 18.86 -8.48
C ALA A 59 12.75 19.03 -10.00
N LEU A 60 13.92 19.43 -10.52
CA LEU A 60 14.20 19.52 -11.96
C LEU A 60 14.10 18.14 -12.63
N PHE A 61 14.71 17.10 -12.04
CA PHE A 61 14.59 15.73 -12.56
C PHE A 61 13.14 15.25 -12.63
N MET A 62 12.32 15.60 -11.64
CA MET A 62 10.89 15.26 -11.61
C MET A 62 10.02 16.15 -12.50
N ASN A 63 10.59 17.16 -13.17
CA ASN A 63 9.87 18.22 -13.89
C ASN A 63 8.79 18.89 -13.02
N GLN A 64 9.10 19.15 -11.75
CA GLN A 64 8.20 19.80 -10.80
C GLN A 64 8.61 21.24 -10.53
N THR A 65 7.62 22.13 -10.51
CA THR A 65 7.80 23.54 -10.13
C THR A 65 7.80 23.75 -8.62
N ASP A 66 7.11 22.91 -7.86
CA ASP A 66 7.11 22.91 -6.40
C ASP A 66 8.20 21.94 -5.89
N PRO A 67 9.21 22.39 -5.13
CA PRO A 67 10.27 21.55 -4.59
C PRO A 67 9.80 20.76 -3.37
N ARG A 68 8.66 20.07 -3.48
CA ARG A 68 8.04 19.28 -2.40
C ARG A 68 7.56 17.94 -2.92
N ALA A 69 8.09 16.86 -2.34
CA ALA A 69 7.69 15.51 -2.69
C ALA A 69 7.74 14.56 -1.49
N SER A 70 7.05 13.43 -1.61
CA SER A 70 7.25 12.30 -0.72
C SER A 70 8.37 11.41 -1.23
N ARG A 71 9.03 10.68 -0.31
CA ARG A 71 10.01 9.63 -0.69
C ARG A 71 9.40 8.59 -1.63
N GLU A 72 8.14 8.21 -1.41
CA GLU A 72 7.45 7.23 -2.25
C GLU A 72 7.23 7.75 -3.67
N SER A 73 6.81 9.01 -3.81
CA SER A 73 6.63 9.66 -5.12
C SER A 73 7.94 9.72 -5.90
N VAL A 74 9.03 10.10 -5.24
CA VAL A 74 10.39 10.11 -5.83
C VAL A 74 10.81 8.73 -6.30
N ILE A 75 10.69 7.70 -5.45
CA ILE A 75 11.06 6.32 -5.81
C ILE A 75 10.22 5.83 -7.00
N ARG A 76 8.91 6.13 -7.00
CA ARG A 76 8.01 5.76 -8.10
C ARG A 76 8.40 6.45 -9.40
N PHE A 77 8.80 7.72 -9.34
CA PHE A 77 9.26 8.48 -10.49
C PHE A 77 10.57 7.92 -11.06
N ILE A 78 11.58 7.69 -10.21
CA ILE A 78 12.85 7.05 -10.62
C ILE A 78 12.58 5.67 -11.23
N SER A 79 11.71 4.87 -10.61
CA SER A 79 11.35 3.55 -11.11
C SER A 79 10.68 3.61 -12.48
N LYS A 80 9.86 4.63 -12.73
CA LYS A 80 9.25 4.88 -14.03
C LYS A 80 10.31 5.29 -15.05
N TYR A 81 11.20 6.20 -14.68
CA TYR A 81 12.30 6.66 -15.52
C TYR A 81 13.18 5.49 -15.99
N VAL A 82 13.63 4.64 -15.05
CA VAL A 82 14.44 3.44 -15.33
C VAL A 82 13.75 2.51 -16.35
N LYS A 83 12.44 2.33 -16.25
CA LYS A 83 11.68 1.51 -17.20
C LYS A 83 11.52 2.18 -18.56
N THR A 84 11.24 3.48 -18.60
CA THR A 84 11.07 4.22 -19.86
C THR A 84 12.38 4.35 -20.64
N GLN A 85 13.51 4.40 -19.94
CA GLN A 85 14.85 4.46 -20.53
C GLN A 85 15.48 3.08 -20.75
N ASN A 86 14.74 1.98 -20.52
CA ASN A 86 15.22 0.61 -20.65
C ASN A 86 16.52 0.29 -19.86
N LEU A 87 16.71 0.95 -18.71
CA LEU A 87 17.89 0.78 -17.85
C LEU A 87 17.77 -0.46 -16.93
N GLN A 88 16.58 -1.04 -16.84
CA GLN A 88 16.33 -2.23 -16.02
C GLN A 88 17.04 -3.46 -16.60
N ASN A 89 17.74 -4.20 -15.74
CA ASN A 89 18.43 -5.41 -16.15
C ASN A 89 17.40 -6.51 -16.53
N GLN A 90 17.58 -7.13 -17.70
CA GLN A 90 16.65 -8.15 -18.22
C GLN A 90 16.76 -9.48 -17.45
N ASN A 91 17.96 -9.81 -16.98
CA ASN A 91 18.25 -11.04 -16.23
C ASN A 91 17.84 -10.91 -14.76
N ASN A 92 17.99 -9.71 -14.19
CA ASN A 92 17.60 -9.42 -12.81
C ASN A 92 16.71 -8.18 -12.75
N LYS A 93 15.39 -8.40 -12.72
CA LYS A 93 14.39 -7.32 -12.63
C LYS A 93 14.47 -6.50 -11.33
N SER A 94 15.29 -6.92 -10.36
CA SER A 94 15.51 -6.18 -9.12
C SER A 94 16.61 -5.13 -9.23
N THR A 95 17.42 -5.15 -10.31
CA THR A 95 18.54 -4.23 -10.56
C THR A 95 18.36 -3.41 -11.84
N PHE A 96 19.09 -2.32 -11.93
CA PHE A 96 19.19 -1.46 -13.11
C PHE A 96 20.57 -0.81 -13.19
N VAL A 97 20.95 -0.41 -14.41
CA VAL A 97 22.19 0.31 -14.69
C VAL A 97 21.98 1.81 -14.52
N ILE A 98 22.94 2.48 -13.89
CA ILE A 98 22.92 3.92 -13.68
C ILE A 98 23.39 4.63 -14.95
N ASP A 99 22.55 5.51 -15.48
CA ASP A 99 22.91 6.43 -16.55
C ASP A 99 23.52 7.73 -15.99
N ASN A 100 24.08 8.58 -16.85
CA ASN A 100 24.65 9.87 -16.44
C ASN A 100 23.66 10.74 -15.61
N THR A 101 22.37 10.71 -15.93
CA THR A 101 21.34 11.47 -15.19
C THR A 101 21.19 10.97 -13.75
N LEU A 102 21.06 9.65 -13.57
CA LEU A 102 20.93 9.05 -12.24
C LEU A 102 22.25 9.07 -11.47
N SER A 103 23.39 9.01 -12.16
CA SER A 103 24.73 9.15 -11.58
C SER A 103 24.86 10.49 -10.86
N ASN A 104 24.55 11.58 -11.55
CA ASN A 104 24.58 12.93 -10.97
C ASN A 104 23.58 13.09 -9.82
N LEU A 105 22.35 12.57 -9.97
CA LEU A 105 21.30 12.72 -8.97
C LEU A 105 21.54 11.88 -7.70
N LEU A 106 22.02 10.65 -7.85
CA LEU A 106 22.21 9.70 -6.74
C LEU A 106 23.64 9.72 -6.17
N ARG A 107 24.56 10.44 -6.82
CA ARG A 107 26.01 10.51 -6.51
C ARG A 107 26.66 9.14 -6.55
N LEU A 108 26.48 8.46 -7.68
CA LEU A 108 26.96 7.10 -7.94
C LEU A 108 27.69 7.04 -9.28
N ASP A 109 28.57 6.06 -9.44
CA ASP A 109 29.32 5.91 -10.68
C ASP A 109 28.41 5.51 -11.85
N GLU A 110 28.62 6.15 -12.99
CA GLU A 110 27.93 5.80 -14.24
C GLU A 110 28.29 4.37 -14.66
N GLY A 111 27.29 3.62 -15.14
CA GLY A 111 27.45 2.21 -15.50
C GLY A 111 27.42 1.25 -14.29
N GLY A 112 27.37 1.76 -13.07
CA GLY A 112 27.15 0.96 -11.87
C GLY A 112 25.77 0.30 -11.87
N GLU A 113 25.67 -0.90 -11.29
CA GLU A 113 24.38 -1.57 -11.06
C GLU A 113 23.90 -1.36 -9.63
N ILE A 114 22.64 -0.94 -9.47
CA ILE A 114 22.00 -0.85 -8.16
C ILE A 114 20.62 -1.49 -8.16
N THR A 115 20.14 -1.82 -6.96
CA THR A 115 18.79 -2.34 -6.78
C THR A 115 17.77 -1.22 -6.58
N PHE A 116 16.50 -1.47 -6.94
CA PHE A 116 15.41 -0.53 -6.62
C PHE A 116 15.30 -0.23 -5.12
N LEU A 117 15.68 -1.17 -4.26
CA LEU A 117 15.69 -0.97 -2.81
C LEU A 117 16.77 0.02 -2.37
N ALA A 118 17.94 -0.01 -3.02
CA ALA A 118 19.05 0.89 -2.72
C ALA A 118 18.69 2.37 -2.98
N ILE A 119 17.77 2.66 -3.92
CA ILE A 119 17.32 4.02 -4.24
C ILE A 119 16.96 4.80 -2.96
N ASN A 120 16.22 4.17 -2.04
CA ASN A 120 15.77 4.85 -0.82
C ASN A 120 16.94 5.35 0.05
N LYS A 121 18.05 4.62 0.07
CA LYS A 121 19.28 5.05 0.75
C LYS A 121 19.91 6.23 0.03
N HIS A 122 20.03 6.17 -1.30
CA HIS A 122 20.70 7.20 -2.08
C HIS A 122 19.90 8.51 -2.17
N ILE A 123 18.58 8.49 -2.28
CA ILE A 123 17.79 9.73 -2.32
C ILE A 123 17.74 10.46 -0.97
N SER A 124 18.29 9.87 0.10
CA SER A 124 18.05 10.39 1.44
C SER A 124 18.62 11.78 1.69
N HIS A 125 19.74 12.11 1.03
CA HIS A 125 20.40 13.41 1.12
C HIS A 125 19.69 14.51 0.30
N LEU A 126 18.73 14.13 -0.56
CA LEU A 126 17.96 15.05 -1.40
C LEU A 126 16.72 15.61 -0.69
N PHE A 127 16.50 15.26 0.58
CA PHE A 127 15.39 15.75 1.39
C PHE A 127 15.92 16.54 2.59
N TYR A 128 15.30 17.68 2.88
CA TYR A 128 15.57 18.50 4.07
C TYR A 128 14.27 18.96 4.75
#